data_AF-A0A5A8AEJ1-F1
#
_entry.id   AF-A0A5A8AEJ1-F1
#
_cell.length_a   1.000
_cell.length_b   1.000
_cell.length_c   1.000
_cell.angle_alpha   90.00
_cell.angle_beta   90.00
_cell.angle_gamma   90.00
#
_symmetry.space_group_name_H-M   'P 1'
#
loop_
_entity.id
_entity.type
_entity.pdbx_description
1 polymer ?
#
loop_
_entity_poly.entity_id
_entity_poly.type
_entity_poly.pdbx_seq_one_letter_code
_entity_poly.pdbx_strand_id
1 'polypeptide(L)'
;MKLIPLSEYVEKEYSRSVPTETAIDELAASMRRVINYTKFLRQPLTLGMFVPVCGDGKPYDLNEVEAWKNHKHYSRLYKEELAFFEDAKERVLFEGFDLEWQSKIIIGVKNDFEVSIAFDKKTGLHGVKQNVEWLCSYGLPLTASALKLIGVKE
;
A
#
# COMPACT_ATOMS: atom_id res chain seq x y z
N MET A 1 1.35 11.61 1.86
CA MET A 1 2.79 11.80 1.55
C MET A 1 3.13 10.96 0.32
N LYS A 2 4.13 11.36 -0.48
CA LYS A 2 4.61 10.56 -1.62
C LYS A 2 5.75 9.63 -1.21
N LEU A 3 5.87 8.51 -1.90
CA LEU A 3 7.01 7.60 -1.82
C LEU A 3 8.27 8.33 -2.32
N ILE A 4 9.33 8.27 -1.54
CA ILE A 4 10.62 8.92 -1.83
C ILE A 4 11.80 7.99 -1.50
N PRO A 5 12.99 8.19 -2.10
CA PRO A 5 14.19 7.43 -1.74
C PRO A 5 14.53 7.51 -0.24
N LEU A 6 15.20 6.48 0.27
CA LEU A 6 15.60 6.43 1.69
C LEU A 6 16.46 7.64 2.10
N SER A 7 17.38 8.06 1.25
CA SER A 7 18.24 9.23 1.51
C SER A 7 17.41 10.48 1.77
N GLU A 8 16.44 10.77 0.90
CA GLU A 8 15.54 11.92 1.05
C GLU A 8 14.67 11.79 2.31
N TYR A 9 14.22 10.58 2.64
CA TYR A 9 13.46 10.35 3.87
C TYR A 9 14.30 10.61 5.13
N VAL A 10 15.56 10.15 5.16
CA VAL A 10 16.48 10.37 6.27
C VAL A 10 16.78 11.86 6.45
N GLU A 11 16.99 12.61 5.37
CA GLU A 11 17.21 14.06 5.42
C GLU A 11 15.99 14.79 6.01
N LYS A 12 14.78 14.39 5.62
CA LYS A 12 13.53 14.94 6.19
C LYS A 12 13.39 14.63 7.67
N GLU A 13 13.71 13.40 8.08
CA GLU A 13 13.64 13.00 9.48
C GLU A 13 14.67 13.71 10.36
N TYR A 14 15.89 13.89 9.86
CA TYR A 14 16.92 14.66 10.56
C TYR A 14 16.52 16.13 10.73
N SER A 15 15.95 16.75 9.68
CA SER A 15 15.49 18.14 9.72
C SER A 15 14.32 18.36 10.68
N ARG A 16 13.52 17.32 10.97
CA ARG A 16 12.40 17.37 11.93
C ARG A 16 12.85 17.30 13.38
N SER A 17 14.00 16.69 13.66
CA SER A 17 14.57 16.57 15.01
C SER A 17 15.52 17.73 15.30
N VAL A 18 14.97 18.93 15.57
CA VAL A 18 15.78 20.04 16.09
C VAL A 18 15.98 19.83 17.59
N PRO A 19 17.22 19.78 18.12
CA PRO A 19 17.44 19.35 19.50
C PRO A 19 16.99 20.41 20.50
N THR A 20 15.93 20.14 21.26
CA THR A 20 15.74 20.69 22.61
C THR A 20 16.09 19.62 23.66
N GLU A 21 16.12 19.97 24.95
CA GLU A 21 16.57 19.13 26.08
C GLU A 21 15.92 17.71 26.15
N THR A 22 14.85 17.48 25.39
CA THR A 22 14.18 16.19 25.07
C THR A 22 14.83 15.38 23.92
N ALA A 23 16.09 15.66 23.56
CA ALA A 23 16.75 15.16 22.35
C ALA A 23 16.86 13.63 22.22
N ILE A 24 16.94 12.87 23.32
CA ILE A 24 17.15 11.41 23.25
C ILE A 24 15.89 10.68 22.76
N ASP A 25 14.72 11.03 23.30
CA ASP A 25 13.46 10.37 22.93
C ASP A 25 13.03 10.72 21.50
N GLU A 26 13.27 11.97 21.09
CA GLU A 26 13.03 12.45 19.72
C GLU A 26 13.96 11.79 18.71
N LEU A 27 15.25 11.66 19.04
CA LEU A 27 16.23 10.94 18.22
C LEU A 27 15.84 9.46 18.10
N ALA A 28 15.49 8.81 19.20
CA ALA A 28 15.04 7.42 19.19
C ALA A 28 13.73 7.24 18.39
N ALA A 29 12.82 8.22 18.42
CA ALA A 29 11.62 8.21 17.58
C ALA A 29 11.95 8.37 16.09
N SER A 30 12.87 9.28 15.75
CA SER A 30 13.35 9.48 14.37
C SER A 30 14.00 8.22 13.81
N MET A 31 14.92 7.60 14.55
CA MET A 31 15.55 6.33 14.15
C MET A 31 14.52 5.21 13.94
N ARG A 32 13.51 5.10 14.81
CA ARG A 32 12.42 4.12 14.64
C ARG A 32 11.64 4.35 13.34
N ARG A 33 11.33 5.60 12.98
CA ARG A 33 10.65 5.93 11.71
C ARG A 33 11.52 5.59 10.51
N VAL A 34 12.83 5.88 10.56
CA VAL A 34 13.77 5.48 9.50
C VAL A 34 13.82 3.96 9.34
N ILE A 35 13.91 3.21 10.44
CA ILE A 35 13.89 1.73 10.41
C ILE A 35 12.59 1.21 9.80
N ASN A 36 11.44 1.76 10.20
CA ASN A 36 10.14 1.37 9.66
C ASN A 36 10.05 1.68 8.16
N TYR A 37 10.52 2.83 7.73
CA TYR A 37 10.57 3.21 6.31
C TYR A 37 11.49 2.28 5.51
N THR A 38 12.69 1.95 6.03
CA THR A 38 13.58 0.96 5.40
C THR A 38 12.93 -0.41 5.26
N LYS A 39 12.21 -0.88 6.29
CA LYS A 39 11.44 -2.14 6.21
C LYS A 39 10.34 -2.04 5.15
N PHE A 40 9.67 -0.90 5.08
CA PHE A 40 8.64 -0.61 4.08
C PHE A 40 9.19 -0.68 2.66
N LEU A 41 10.31 0.00 2.38
CA LEU A 41 10.99 -0.02 1.09
C LEU A 41 11.46 -1.43 0.66
N ARG A 42 11.82 -2.27 1.62
CA ARG A 42 12.28 -3.65 1.37
C ARG A 42 11.16 -4.65 1.11
N GLN A 43 9.89 -4.29 1.30
CA GLN A 43 8.79 -5.22 1.07
C GLN A 43 8.75 -5.64 -0.42
N PRO A 44 8.59 -6.94 -0.73
CA PRO A 44 8.42 -7.38 -2.12
C PRO A 44 7.10 -6.82 -2.67
N LEU A 45 7.09 -6.47 -3.96
CA LEU A 45 5.87 -5.96 -4.59
C LEU A 45 4.81 -7.07 -4.71
N THR A 46 3.66 -6.84 -4.07
CA THR A 46 2.49 -7.71 -4.17
C THR A 46 1.29 -6.93 -4.70
N LEU A 47 0.40 -7.62 -5.41
CA LEU A 47 -0.83 -7.05 -5.97
C LEU A 47 -1.68 -6.33 -4.91
N GLY A 48 -1.76 -6.90 -3.70
CA GLY A 48 -2.53 -6.36 -2.57
C GLY A 48 -2.08 -4.97 -2.09
N MET A 49 -0.88 -4.51 -2.47
CA MET A 49 -0.41 -3.16 -2.17
C MET A 49 -1.07 -2.09 -3.05
N PHE A 50 -1.69 -2.48 -4.17
CA PHE A 50 -2.23 -1.56 -5.18
C PHE A 50 -3.75 -1.63 -5.27
N VAL A 51 -4.31 -2.82 -5.10
CA VAL A 51 -5.77 -3.04 -5.13
C VAL A 51 -6.19 -4.03 -4.04
N PRO A 52 -7.41 -3.92 -3.50
CA PRO A 52 -7.92 -4.91 -2.54
C PRO A 52 -8.01 -6.29 -3.17
N VAL A 53 -7.44 -7.30 -2.50
CA VAL A 53 -7.50 -8.71 -2.92
C VAL A 53 -8.23 -9.58 -1.90
N CYS A 54 -9.02 -10.53 -2.38
CA CYS A 54 -9.68 -11.53 -1.56
C CYS A 54 -8.72 -12.67 -1.17
N GLY A 55 -9.18 -13.58 -0.30
CA GLY A 55 -8.33 -14.61 0.32
C GLY A 55 -7.68 -15.60 -0.65
N ASP A 56 -8.18 -15.71 -1.87
CA ASP A 56 -7.61 -16.53 -2.95
C ASP A 56 -6.58 -15.77 -3.82
N GLY A 57 -6.28 -14.52 -3.48
CA GLY A 57 -5.31 -13.67 -4.18
C GLY A 57 -5.88 -12.94 -5.41
N LYS A 58 -7.18 -13.01 -5.67
CA LYS A 58 -7.81 -12.25 -6.76
C LYS A 58 -8.22 -10.84 -6.30
N PRO A 59 -8.21 -9.83 -7.20
CA PRO A 59 -8.82 -8.54 -6.93
C PRO A 59 -10.32 -8.68 -6.68
N TYR A 60 -10.86 -7.88 -5.76
CA TYR A 60 -12.30 -7.74 -5.62
C TYR A 60 -12.92 -7.04 -6.85
N ASP A 61 -14.12 -7.47 -7.26
CA ASP A 61 -14.93 -6.74 -8.23
C ASP A 61 -15.68 -5.59 -7.54
N LEU A 62 -15.38 -4.36 -7.94
CA LEU A 62 -15.98 -3.17 -7.32
C LEU A 62 -17.49 -3.08 -7.57
N ASN A 63 -18.02 -3.67 -8.65
CA ASN A 63 -19.46 -3.71 -8.89
C ASN A 63 -20.15 -4.64 -7.89
N GLU A 64 -19.52 -5.78 -7.55
CA GLU A 64 -20.02 -6.69 -6.52
C GLU A 64 -19.97 -6.03 -5.14
N VAL A 65 -18.86 -5.35 -4.82
CA VAL A 65 -18.72 -4.59 -3.57
C VAL A 65 -19.81 -3.52 -3.44
N GLU A 66 -20.11 -2.81 -4.53
CA GLU A 66 -21.16 -1.80 -4.54
C GLU A 66 -22.55 -2.44 -4.36
N ALA A 67 -22.79 -3.60 -4.96
CA ALA A 67 -24.00 -4.38 -4.70
C ALA A 67 -24.11 -4.77 -3.22
N TRP A 68 -23.02 -5.23 -2.57
CA TRP A 68 -23.01 -5.59 -1.14
C TRP A 68 -23.30 -4.39 -0.25
N LYS A 69 -22.74 -3.21 -0.56
CA LYS A 69 -22.97 -1.97 0.18
C LYS A 69 -24.42 -1.49 0.12
N ASN A 70 -25.09 -1.68 -1.01
CA ASN A 70 -26.48 -1.25 -1.22
C ASN A 70 -27.50 -2.28 -0.71
N HIS A 71 -27.11 -3.55 -0.59
CA HIS A 71 -27.98 -4.63 -0.10
C HIS A 71 -27.73 -5.01 1.38
N LYS A 72 -27.20 -4.08 2.19
CA LYS A 72 -26.82 -4.28 3.61
C LYS A 72 -27.91 -4.89 4.52
N HIS A 73 -29.17 -4.88 4.10
CA HIS A 73 -30.30 -5.44 4.83
C HIS A 73 -30.67 -6.88 4.47
N TYR A 74 -30.10 -7.46 3.40
CA TYR A 74 -30.68 -8.67 2.78
C TYR A 74 -29.88 -9.97 2.90
N SER A 75 -28.60 -9.96 3.31
CA SER A 75 -27.91 -11.22 3.65
C SER A 75 -26.77 -11.04 4.64
N ARG A 76 -26.62 -11.99 5.57
CA ARG A 76 -25.46 -12.07 6.48
C ARG A 76 -24.14 -12.20 5.69
N LEU A 77 -24.19 -12.93 4.57
CA LEU A 77 -23.06 -13.16 3.68
C LEU A 77 -22.47 -11.85 3.14
N TYR A 78 -23.30 -10.91 2.66
CA TYR A 78 -22.80 -9.63 2.15
C TYR A 78 -22.15 -8.75 3.21
N LYS A 79 -22.57 -8.87 4.48
CA LYS A 79 -21.90 -8.16 5.58
C LYS A 79 -20.51 -8.73 5.85
N GLU A 80 -20.38 -10.05 5.79
CA GLU A 80 -19.09 -10.74 5.97
C GLU A 80 -18.14 -10.41 4.81
N GLU A 81 -18.59 -10.49 3.56
CA GLU A 81 -17.80 -10.10 2.37
C GLU A 81 -17.37 -8.63 2.40
N LEU A 82 -18.27 -7.73 2.80
CA LEU A 82 -17.91 -6.31 2.94
C LEU A 82 -16.85 -6.10 4.03
N ALA A 83 -16.92 -6.84 5.14
CA ALA A 83 -15.90 -6.76 6.19
C ALA A 83 -14.54 -7.26 5.68
N PHE A 84 -14.50 -8.35 4.90
CA PHE A 84 -13.26 -8.84 4.28
C PHE A 84 -12.70 -7.86 3.24
N PHE A 85 -13.57 -7.18 2.50
CA PHE A 85 -13.15 -6.14 1.57
C PHE A 85 -12.54 -4.93 2.30
N GLU A 86 -13.16 -4.44 3.37
CA GLU A 86 -12.62 -3.32 4.14
C GLU A 86 -11.28 -3.69 4.81
N ASP A 87 -11.14 -4.91 5.33
CA ASP A 87 -9.85 -5.43 5.81
C ASP A 87 -8.80 -5.54 4.69
N ALA A 88 -9.23 -5.88 3.47
CA ALA A 88 -8.33 -5.89 2.31
C ALA A 88 -7.86 -4.51 1.89
N LYS A 89 -8.69 -3.47 2.07
CA LYS A 89 -8.29 -2.08 1.80
C LYS A 89 -7.16 -1.60 2.70
N GLU A 90 -7.11 -2.06 3.96
CA GLU A 90 -6.02 -1.71 4.88
C GLU A 90 -4.65 -2.25 4.44
N ARG A 91 -4.61 -3.21 3.51
CA ARG A 91 -3.38 -3.73 2.90
C ARG A 91 -2.92 -2.93 1.67
N VAL A 92 -3.77 -2.07 1.13
CA VAL A 92 -3.43 -1.22 -0.01
C VAL A 92 -2.52 -0.09 0.49
N LEU A 93 -1.34 0.02 -0.12
CA LEU A 93 -0.29 0.95 0.27
C LEU A 93 -0.18 2.17 -0.64
N PHE A 94 -0.63 2.04 -1.90
CA PHE A 94 -0.54 3.08 -2.91
C PHE A 94 -1.92 3.54 -3.38
N GLU A 95 -2.09 4.84 -3.55
CA GLU A 95 -3.35 5.43 -4.03
C GLU A 95 -3.41 5.48 -5.56
N GLY A 96 -4.64 5.52 -6.08
CA GLY A 96 -4.91 5.81 -7.49
C GLY A 96 -4.64 4.66 -8.45
N PHE A 97 -4.57 3.42 -7.97
CA PHE A 97 -4.42 2.24 -8.82
C PHE A 97 -5.76 1.53 -9.05
N ASP A 98 -5.98 1.15 -10.30
CA ASP A 98 -7.13 0.36 -10.74
C ASP A 98 -6.68 -0.87 -11.52
N LEU A 99 -7.56 -1.87 -11.59
CA LEU A 99 -7.36 -3.05 -12.43
C LEU A 99 -7.38 -2.63 -13.91
N GLU A 100 -6.27 -2.86 -14.61
CA GLU A 100 -6.16 -2.55 -16.03
C GLU A 100 -6.59 -3.73 -16.90
N TRP A 101 -6.05 -4.92 -16.59
CA TRP A 101 -6.33 -6.14 -17.33
C TRP A 101 -6.07 -7.39 -16.49
N GLN A 102 -6.77 -8.47 -16.82
CA GLN A 102 -6.61 -9.75 -16.16
C GLN A 102 -6.65 -10.88 -17.19
N SER A 103 -5.59 -11.69 -17.23
CA SER A 103 -5.50 -12.90 -18.05
C SER A 103 -5.60 -14.17 -17.21
N LYS A 104 -5.24 -15.32 -17.82
CA LYS A 104 -5.11 -16.60 -17.10
C LYS A 104 -3.91 -16.64 -16.16
N ILE A 105 -2.85 -15.86 -16.42
CA ILE A 105 -1.56 -15.96 -15.71
C ILE A 105 -1.06 -14.64 -15.11
N ILE A 106 -1.53 -13.49 -15.61
CA ILE A 106 -1.05 -12.18 -15.19
C ILE A 106 -2.24 -11.26 -14.89
N ILE A 107 -2.07 -10.43 -13.87
CA ILE A 107 -2.95 -9.30 -13.51
C ILE A 107 -2.15 -8.01 -13.66
N GLY A 108 -2.68 -7.03 -14.39
CA GLY A 108 -2.12 -5.69 -14.51
C GLY A 108 -2.94 -4.66 -13.74
N VAL A 109 -2.26 -3.77 -13.03
CA VAL A 109 -2.85 -2.57 -12.42
C VAL A 109 -2.20 -1.34 -13.03
N LYS A 110 -2.95 -0.27 -13.17
CA LYS A 110 -2.46 1.02 -13.65
C LYS A 110 -2.90 2.14 -12.72
N ASN A 111 -2.16 3.24 -12.72
CA ASN A 111 -2.62 4.47 -12.09
C ASN A 111 -2.78 5.62 -13.10
N ASP A 112 -3.33 6.73 -12.63
CA ASP A 112 -3.50 7.96 -13.40
C ASP A 112 -2.18 8.61 -13.85
N PHE A 113 -1.05 8.16 -13.28
CA PHE A 113 0.30 8.62 -13.63
C PHE A 113 0.98 7.75 -14.71
N GLU A 114 0.19 6.96 -15.45
CA GLU A 114 0.66 6.05 -16.50
C GLU A 114 1.65 4.96 -16.02
N VAL A 115 1.70 4.68 -14.72
CA VAL A 115 2.47 3.57 -14.16
C VAL A 115 1.62 2.31 -14.27
N SER A 116 2.05 1.34 -15.07
CA SER A 116 1.45 0.01 -15.17
C SER A 116 2.37 -1.04 -14.55
N ILE A 117 1.81 -1.88 -13.68
CA ILE A 117 2.54 -2.93 -12.96
C ILE A 117 1.80 -4.25 -13.15
N ALA A 118 2.54 -5.28 -13.54
CA ALA A 118 2.01 -6.62 -13.76
C ALA A 118 2.42 -7.59 -12.64
N PHE A 119 1.51 -8.46 -12.25
CA PHE A 119 1.70 -9.45 -11.19
C PHE A 119 1.36 -10.83 -11.72
N ASP A 120 2.10 -11.84 -11.26
CA ASP A 120 1.72 -13.23 -11.45
C ASP A 120 0.39 -13.50 -10.73
N LYS A 121 -0.59 -14.03 -11.45
CA LYS A 121 -1.95 -14.22 -10.95
C LYS A 121 -2.05 -15.25 -9.83
N LYS A 122 -1.14 -16.23 -9.81
CA LYS A 122 -1.16 -17.33 -8.84
C LYS A 122 -0.55 -16.93 -7.51
N THR A 123 0.53 -16.16 -7.56
CA THR A 123 1.33 -15.76 -6.40
C THR A 123 1.03 -14.34 -5.93
N GLY A 124 0.47 -13.50 -6.79
CA GLY A 124 0.29 -12.08 -6.55
C GLY A 124 1.60 -11.29 -6.52
N LEU A 125 2.73 -11.90 -6.90
CA LEU A 125 4.06 -11.29 -6.85
C LEU A 125 4.41 -10.65 -8.18
N HIS A 126 5.17 -9.56 -8.12
CA HIS A 126 5.79 -9.01 -9.31
C HIS A 126 6.86 -9.97 -9.86
N GLY A 127 6.91 -10.15 -11.18
CA GLY A 127 7.75 -11.16 -11.84
C GLY A 127 9.25 -10.86 -11.79
N VAL A 128 9.62 -9.58 -11.70
CA VAL A 128 10.98 -9.16 -11.37
C VAL A 128 11.04 -9.08 -9.84
N LYS A 129 12.09 -9.62 -9.18
CA LYS A 129 12.26 -9.58 -7.71
C LYS A 129 12.49 -8.15 -7.19
N GLN A 130 11.56 -7.25 -7.46
CA GLN A 130 11.55 -5.86 -7.07
C GLN A 130 10.81 -5.70 -5.74
N ASN A 131 11.19 -4.65 -5.04
CA ASN A 131 10.62 -4.22 -3.79
C ASN A 131 10.01 -2.82 -3.96
N VAL A 132 9.40 -2.31 -2.90
CA VAL A 132 8.80 -0.97 -2.88
C VAL A 132 9.80 0.13 -3.27
N GLU A 133 11.08 -0.02 -2.94
CA GLU A 133 12.11 0.97 -3.29
C GLU A 133 12.22 1.25 -4.80
N TRP A 134 11.97 0.24 -5.65
CA TRP A 134 11.97 0.43 -7.11
C TRP A 134 10.96 1.49 -7.56
N LEU A 135 9.87 1.67 -6.79
CA LEU A 135 8.80 2.61 -7.12
C LEU A 135 9.10 4.06 -6.73
N CYS A 136 10.19 4.33 -5.98
CA CYS A 136 10.52 5.67 -5.51
C CYS A 136 10.67 6.69 -6.65
N SER A 137 11.09 6.23 -7.84
CA SER A 137 11.25 7.08 -9.04
C SER A 137 9.93 7.65 -9.57
N TYR A 138 8.79 7.04 -9.24
CA TYR A 138 7.47 7.48 -9.72
C TYR A 138 6.77 8.45 -8.76
N GLY A 139 7.28 8.65 -7.55
CA GLY A 139 6.70 9.58 -6.57
C GLY A 139 5.25 9.23 -6.20
N LEU A 140 4.94 7.93 -6.06
CA LEU A 140 3.58 7.44 -5.86
C LEU A 140 2.97 7.95 -4.54
N PRO A 141 1.70 8.38 -4.53
CA PRO A 141 0.99 8.70 -3.29
C PRO A 141 0.80 7.46 -2.41
N LEU A 142 1.03 7.61 -1.11
CA LEU A 142 0.84 6.58 -0.10
C LEU A 142 -0.51 6.75 0.60
N THR A 143 -1.21 5.63 0.84
CA THR A 143 -2.47 5.60 1.60
C THR A 143 -2.27 5.93 3.07
N ALA A 144 -3.34 6.31 3.77
CA ALA A 144 -3.38 6.47 5.23
C ALA A 144 -2.79 5.26 5.99
N SER A 145 -3.18 4.05 5.58
CA SER A 145 -2.70 2.78 6.16
C SER A 145 -1.19 2.61 5.97
N ALA A 146 -0.64 2.98 4.81
CA ALA A 146 0.80 2.99 4.56
C ALA A 146 1.54 4.00 5.45
N LEU A 147 1.01 5.23 5.61
CA LEU A 147 1.60 6.25 6.47
C LEU A 147 1.67 5.79 7.93
N LYS A 148 0.60 5.14 8.41
CA LYS A 148 0.55 4.54 9.74
C LYS A 148 1.63 3.46 9.91
N LEU A 149 1.86 2.60 8.92
CA LEU A 149 2.90 1.56 8.94
C LEU A 149 4.31 2.12 9.10
N ILE A 150 4.60 3.27 8.47
CA ILE A 150 5.91 3.93 8.56
C ILE A 150 6.03 4.89 9.76
N GLY A 151 4.97 5.02 10.58
CA GLY A 151 4.96 5.84 11.78
C GLY A 151 4.82 7.34 11.52
N VAL A 152 4.27 7.72 10.36
CA VAL A 152 3.87 9.10 10.04
C VAL A 152 2.44 9.28 10.55
N LYS A 153 2.23 10.24 11.46
CA LYS A 153 0.89 10.63 11.90
C LYS A 153 0.26 11.52 10.82
N GLU A 154 -1.02 11.28 10.53
CA GLU A 154 -1.86 12.19 9.74
C GLU A 154 -2.02 13.55 10.42
#